data_AF-A0A0L8FQD5-F1
#
_entry.id   AF-A0A0L8FQD5-F1
#
_cell.length_a   1.000
_cell.length_b   1.000
_cell.length_c   1.000
_cell.angle_alpha   90.00
_cell.angle_beta   90.00
_cell.angle_gamma   90.00
#
_symmetry.space_group_name_H-M   'P 1'
#
loop_
_entity.id
_entity.type
_entity.pdbx_description
1 polymer ?
#
loop_
_entity_poly.entity_id
_entity_poly.type
_entity_poly.pdbx_seq_one_letter_code
_entity_poly.pdbx_strand_id
1 'polypeptide(L)'
;MGLFMIVLYCFISGLSGVYTEYILKQNSQSSLHLQNILLYSFGIVLNFGMWTIQASNHYEEKDSFSLFKGYSIYTWIIIITQAVNGLIMSAVMKHASNITRLFIISCAMLITTVLSILIFNLQLNIYFGCAFICVIIALALYHT
;
A
#
# COMPACT_ATOMS: atom_id res chain seq x y z
N MET A 1 13.51 1.20 21.35
CA MET A 1 12.33 1.98 20.92
C MET A 1 11.90 1.65 19.49
N GLY A 2 12.79 1.67 18.48
CA GLY A 2 12.40 1.35 17.09
C GLY A 2 11.75 -0.03 16.90
N LEU A 3 12.29 -1.09 17.51
CA LEU A 3 11.73 -2.45 17.37
C LEU A 3 10.32 -2.58 17.95
N PHE A 4 10.04 -1.89 19.06
CA PHE A 4 8.70 -1.81 19.64
C PHE A 4 7.71 -1.10 18.71
N MET A 5 8.11 0.02 18.10
CA MET A 5 7.28 0.73 17.11
C MET A 5 7.00 -0.12 15.87
N ILE A 6 7.98 -0.91 15.41
CA ILE A 6 7.80 -1.83 14.27
C ILE A 6 6.78 -2.91 14.61
N VAL A 7 6.87 -3.53 15.79
CA VAL A 7 5.90 -4.54 16.22
C VAL A 7 4.50 -3.93 16.27
N LEU A 8 4.33 -2.76 16.89
CA LEU A 8 3.04 -2.07 16.93
C LEU A 8 2.51 -1.75 15.52
N TYR A 9 3.36 -1.26 14.63
CA TYR A 9 3.00 -0.98 13.24
C TYR A 9 2.51 -2.23 12.51
N CYS A 10 3.22 -3.36 12.66
CA CYS A 10 2.81 -4.64 12.05
C CYS A 10 1.45 -5.11 12.57
N PHE A 11 1.20 -5.00 13.87
CA PHE A 11 -0.10 -5.34 14.46
C PHE A 11 -1.23 -4.45 13.90
N ILE A 12 -1.04 -3.14 13.87
CA ILE A 12 -2.04 -2.19 13.35
C ILE A 12 -2.29 -2.42 11.85
N SER A 13 -1.24 -2.65 11.06
CA SER A 13 -1.34 -2.94 9.63
C SER A 13 -2.10 -4.24 9.37
N GLY A 14 -1.85 -5.29 10.16
CA GLY A 14 -2.56 -6.56 10.08
C GLY A 14 -4.05 -6.41 10.41
N LEU A 15 -4.35 -5.76 11.54
CA LEU A 15 -5.72 -5.49 11.98
C LEU A 15 -6.50 -4.65 10.97
N SER A 16 -5.90 -3.59 10.42
CA SER A 16 -6.52 -2.74 9.39
C SER A 16 -6.88 -3.54 8.13
N GLY A 17 -5.98 -4.44 7.69
CA GLY A 17 -6.24 -5.31 6.54
C GLY A 17 -7.41 -6.26 6.75
N VAL A 18 -7.53 -6.86 7.95
CA VAL A 18 -8.65 -7.75 8.30
C VAL A 18 -9.95 -6.97 8.49
N TYR A 19 -9.90 -5.79 9.11
CA TYR A 19 -11.07 -4.95 9.30
C TYR A 19 -11.64 -4.42 7.98
N THR A 20 -10.76 -4.06 7.04
CA THR A 20 -11.15 -3.69 5.67
C THR A 20 -11.84 -4.86 4.98
N GLU A 21 -11.29 -6.09 5.11
CA GLU A 21 -11.93 -7.29 4.57
C GLU A 21 -13.30 -7.55 5.20
N TYR A 22 -13.41 -7.39 6.52
CA TYR A 22 -14.67 -7.55 7.26
C TYR A 22 -15.74 -6.58 6.78
N ILE A 23 -15.42 -5.29 6.64
CA ILE A 23 -16.36 -4.27 6.14
C ILE A 23 -16.84 -4.61 4.72
N LEU A 24 -15.92 -5.02 3.85
CA LEU A 24 -16.22 -5.38 2.47
C LEU A 24 -17.15 -6.59 2.37
N LYS A 25 -16.90 -7.62 3.19
CA LYS A 25 -17.69 -8.87 3.16
C LYS A 25 -19.03 -8.76 3.89
N GLN A 26 -19.09 -8.02 5.01
CA GLN A 26 -20.31 -7.82 5.81
C GLN A 26 -21.43 -7.13 5.00
N ASN A 27 -21.06 -6.25 4.07
CA ASN A 27 -21.99 -5.53 3.21
C ASN A 27 -22.03 -6.10 1.78
N SER A 28 -22.08 -7.43 1.62
CA SER A 28 -22.08 -8.10 0.29
C SER A 28 -23.22 -7.66 -0.65
N GLN A 29 -24.33 -7.12 -0.11
CA GLN A 29 -25.47 -6.62 -0.87
C GLN A 29 -25.32 -5.15 -1.32
N SER A 30 -24.36 -4.41 -0.76
CA SER A 30 -24.14 -2.98 -1.06
C SER A 30 -23.13 -2.81 -2.19
N SER A 31 -23.30 -1.77 -3.02
CA SER A 31 -22.38 -1.52 -4.14
C SER A 31 -20.96 -1.19 -3.65
N LEU A 32 -19.96 -1.86 -4.23
CA LEU A 32 -18.54 -1.66 -3.90
C LEU A 32 -18.12 -0.20 -3.94
N HIS A 33 -18.61 0.50 -4.94
CA HIS A 33 -18.30 1.90 -5.17
C HIS A 33 -18.71 2.77 -3.98
N LEU A 34 -19.85 2.49 -3.33
CA LEU A 34 -20.28 3.24 -2.16
C LEU A 34 -19.38 3.00 -0.95
N GLN A 35 -18.96 1.75 -0.71
CA GLN A 35 -18.05 1.43 0.38
C GLN A 35 -16.67 2.07 0.16
N ASN A 36 -16.16 2.02 -1.07
CA ASN A 36 -14.92 2.69 -1.45
C ASN A 36 -15.03 4.21 -1.32
N ILE A 37 -16.14 4.82 -1.75
CA ILE A 37 -16.37 6.27 -1.60
C ILE A 37 -16.37 6.66 -0.12
N LEU A 38 -17.04 5.90 0.76
CA LEU A 38 -17.04 6.20 2.20
C LEU A 38 -15.62 6.08 2.78
N LEU A 39 -14.92 4.98 2.48
CA LEU A 39 -13.56 4.74 2.96
C LEU A 39 -12.58 5.83 2.48
N TYR A 40 -12.63 6.19 1.19
CA TYR A 40 -11.80 7.24 0.63
C TYR A 40 -12.19 8.63 1.15
N SER A 41 -13.47 8.91 1.38
CA SER A 41 -13.91 10.19 1.96
C SER A 41 -13.35 10.38 3.37
N PHE A 42 -13.37 9.33 4.20
CA PHE A 42 -12.75 9.34 5.52
C PHE A 42 -11.22 9.50 5.41
N GLY A 43 -10.60 8.80 4.45
CA GLY A 43 -9.18 8.95 4.13
C GLY A 43 -8.80 10.39 3.75
N ILE A 44 -9.61 11.06 2.93
CA ILE A 44 -9.37 12.46 2.54
C ILE A 44 -9.44 13.38 3.76
N VAL A 45 -10.46 13.22 4.61
CA VAL A 45 -10.61 14.04 5.84
C VAL A 45 -9.42 13.85 6.77
N LEU A 46 -8.98 12.62 7.01
CA LEU A 46 -7.83 12.34 7.86
C LEU A 46 -6.51 12.87 7.27
N ASN A 47 -6.25 12.63 5.98
CA ASN A 47 -5.03 13.11 5.32
C ASN A 47 -4.97 14.65 5.30
N PHE A 48 -6.11 15.30 5.02
CA PHE A 48 -6.20 16.76 5.07
C PHE A 48 -5.99 17.28 6.49
N GLY A 49 -6.61 16.65 7.50
CA GLY A 49 -6.39 16.98 8.91
C GLY A 49 -4.93 16.87 9.33
N MET A 50 -4.27 15.77 8.99
CA MET A 50 -2.83 15.58 9.26
C MET A 50 -1.98 16.64 8.56
N TRP A 51 -2.30 16.99 7.31
CA TRP A 51 -1.62 18.08 6.61
C TRP A 51 -1.79 19.42 7.32
N THR A 52 -3.00 19.76 7.79
CA THR A 52 -3.23 21.03 8.53
C THR A 52 -2.45 21.10 9.84
N ILE A 53 -2.35 19.98 10.57
CA ILE A 53 -1.56 19.89 11.80
C ILE A 53 -0.07 20.07 11.47
N GLN A 54 0.43 19.39 10.43
CA GLN A 54 1.82 19.51 10.01
C GLN A 54 2.15 20.93 9.53
N ALA A 55 1.27 21.56 8.76
CA ALA A 55 1.39 22.95 8.32
C ALA A 55 1.38 23.93 9.51
N SER A 56 0.56 23.70 10.54
CA SER A 56 0.54 24.54 11.75
C SER A 56 1.83 24.44 12.58
N ASN A 57 2.50 23.29 12.55
CA ASN A 57 3.76 23.08 13.26
C ASN A 57 4.98 23.67 12.52
N HIS A 58 4.85 24.04 11.24
CA HIS A 58 5.92 24.61 10.40
C HIS A 58 5.57 26.05 9.99
N TYR A 59 5.11 26.85 10.96
CA TYR A 59 4.57 28.19 10.76
C TYR A 59 5.59 29.24 10.25
N GLU A 60 6.89 28.97 10.35
CA GLU A 60 7.95 29.91 9.92
C GLU A 60 8.22 29.89 8.41
N GLU A 61 7.87 28.82 7.70
CA GLU A 61 7.97 28.78 6.24
C GLU A 61 6.68 29.35 5.61
N LYS A 62 6.73 30.59 5.14
CA LYS A 62 5.63 31.24 4.37
C LYS A 62 5.19 30.49 3.10
N ASP A 63 5.93 29.46 2.70
CA ASP A 63 5.66 28.59 1.54
C ASP A 63 4.95 27.27 1.91
N SER A 64 4.78 26.94 3.20
CA SER A 64 4.23 25.67 3.70
C SER A 64 2.81 25.34 3.22
N PHE A 65 2.07 26.34 2.73
CA PHE A 65 0.70 26.18 2.26
C PHE A 65 0.57 25.77 0.79
N SER A 66 1.68 25.66 0.06
CA SER A 66 1.65 25.39 -1.37
C SER A 66 1.65 23.87 -1.65
N LEU A 67 0.46 23.25 -1.54
CA LEU A 67 0.23 21.81 -1.74
C LEU A 67 0.77 21.25 -3.07
N PHE A 68 0.86 22.10 -4.09
CA PHE A 68 1.23 21.71 -5.45
C PHE A 68 2.62 22.22 -5.88
N LYS A 69 3.40 22.79 -4.96
CA LYS A 69 4.74 23.31 -5.29
C LYS A 69 5.68 22.14 -5.59
N GLY A 70 6.28 22.14 -6.78
CA GLY A 70 7.18 21.08 -7.23
C GLY A 70 6.48 19.84 -7.82
N TYR A 71 5.17 19.89 -8.07
CA TYR A 71 4.48 18.83 -8.81
C TYR A 71 4.99 18.76 -10.24
N SER A 72 5.61 17.64 -10.60
CA SER A 72 5.98 17.32 -11.97
C SER A 72 4.93 16.44 -12.62
N ILE A 73 4.97 16.31 -13.95
CA ILE A 73 4.14 15.35 -14.69
C ILE A 73 4.29 13.92 -14.14
N TYR A 74 5.49 13.55 -13.70
CA TYR A 74 5.76 12.26 -13.07
C TYR A 74 5.00 12.09 -11.75
N THR A 75 4.88 13.14 -10.93
CA THR A 75 4.11 13.11 -9.67
C THR A 75 2.64 12.80 -9.95
N TRP A 76 2.06 13.41 -10.97
CA TRP A 76 0.69 13.13 -11.39
C TRP A 76 0.50 11.68 -11.86
N ILE A 77 1.45 11.15 -12.65
CA ILE A 77 1.41 9.74 -13.09
C ILE A 77 1.45 8.79 -11.89
N ILE A 78 2.30 9.06 -10.90
CA ILE A 78 2.40 8.25 -9.67
C ILE A 78 1.09 8.29 -8.88
N ILE A 79 0.48 9.47 -8.72
CA ILE A 79 -0.79 9.64 -7.99
C ILE A 79 -1.91 8.84 -8.66
N ILE A 80 -2.05 8.96 -9.98
CA ILE A 80 -3.08 8.24 -10.74
C ILE A 80 -2.84 6.72 -10.63
N THR A 81 -1.59 6.29 -10.80
CA THR A 81 -1.22 4.87 -10.71
C THR A 81 -1.51 4.30 -9.33
N GLN A 82 -1.20 5.06 -8.25
CA GLN A 82 -1.50 4.64 -6.89
C GLN A 82 -3.01 4.58 -6.62
N ALA A 83 -3.78 5.54 -7.13
CA ALA A 83 -5.24 5.51 -7.01
C ALA A 83 -5.84 4.27 -7.70
N VAL A 84 -5.36 3.95 -8.91
CA VAL A 84 -5.78 2.74 -9.65
C VAL A 84 -5.40 1.47 -8.88
N ASN A 85 -4.17 1.38 -8.35
CA ASN A 85 -3.74 0.25 -7.52
C ASN A 85 -4.63 0.08 -6.29
N GLY A 86 -5.02 1.17 -5.62
CA GLY A 86 -5.94 1.13 -4.47
C GLY A 86 -7.33 0.59 -4.84
N LEU A 87 -7.87 1.03 -5.98
CA LEU A 87 -9.15 0.54 -6.50
C LEU A 87 -9.09 -0.95 -6.87
N ILE A 88 -8.03 -1.38 -7.56
CA ILE A 88 -7.80 -2.78 -7.91
C ILE A 88 -7.70 -3.63 -6.64
N MET A 89 -6.92 -3.19 -5.64
CA MET A 89 -6.78 -3.93 -4.38
C MET A 89 -8.10 -4.07 -3.63
N SER A 90 -8.94 -3.03 -3.60
CA SER A 90 -10.28 -3.12 -3.02
C SER A 90 -11.17 -4.12 -3.77
N ALA A 91 -11.14 -4.11 -5.11
CA ALA A 91 -11.86 -5.08 -5.92
C ALA A 91 -11.37 -6.52 -5.66
N VAL A 92 -10.05 -6.73 -5.57
CA VAL A 92 -9.44 -8.01 -5.21
C VAL A 92 -9.93 -8.47 -3.83
N MET A 93 -10.03 -7.59 -2.84
CA MET A 93 -10.53 -7.94 -1.50
C MET A 93 -12.02 -8.29 -1.45
N LYS A 94 -12.82 -7.88 -2.44
CA LYS A 94 -14.20 -8.34 -2.54
C LYS A 94 -14.28 -9.77 -3.05
N HIS A 95 -13.50 -10.06 -4.08
CA HIS A 95 -13.57 -11.34 -4.78
C HIS A 95 -12.64 -12.40 -4.16
N ALA A 96 -11.64 -11.98 -3.40
CA ALA A 96 -10.65 -12.82 -2.73
C ALA A 96 -10.41 -12.35 -1.28
N SER A 97 -9.56 -13.06 -0.53
CA SER A 97 -9.25 -12.75 0.87
C SER A 97 -8.00 -11.88 1.02
N ASN A 98 -7.79 -11.28 2.19
CA ASN A 98 -6.58 -10.51 2.49
C ASN A 98 -5.28 -11.34 2.30
N ILE A 99 -5.34 -12.63 2.57
CA ILE A 99 -4.20 -13.55 2.35
C ILE A 99 -3.81 -13.62 0.87
N THR A 100 -4.79 -13.72 -0.04
CA THR A 100 -4.55 -13.71 -1.49
C THR A 100 -3.93 -12.39 -1.95
N ARG A 101 -4.41 -11.26 -1.40
CA ARG A 101 -3.80 -9.95 -1.65
C ARG A 101 -2.31 -9.94 -1.26
N LEU A 102 -1.98 -10.48 -0.09
CA LEU A 102 -0.60 -10.53 0.39
C LEU A 102 0.30 -11.39 -0.52
N PHE A 103 -0.23 -12.50 -1.03
CA PHE A 103 0.47 -13.35 -2.01
C PHE A 103 0.73 -12.61 -3.32
N ILE A 104 -0.27 -11.90 -3.86
CA ILE A 104 -0.14 -11.08 -5.08
C ILE A 104 0.97 -10.03 -4.91
N ILE A 105 0.99 -9.33 -3.77
CA ILE A 105 2.02 -8.33 -3.48
C ILE A 105 3.42 -8.96 -3.43
N SER A 106 3.57 -10.12 -2.79
CA SER A 106 4.83 -10.86 -2.75
C SER A 106 5.30 -11.28 -4.15
N CYS A 107 4.41 -11.83 -4.98
CA CYS A 107 4.74 -12.17 -6.37
C CYS A 107 5.14 -10.94 -7.18
N ALA A 108 4.41 -9.83 -7.05
CA ALA A 108 4.74 -8.58 -7.72
C ALA A 108 6.12 -8.05 -7.32
N MET A 109 6.49 -8.18 -6.04
CA MET A 109 7.82 -7.82 -5.54
C MET A 109 8.92 -8.68 -6.18
N LEU A 110 8.71 -10.00 -6.30
CA LEU A 110 9.66 -10.88 -6.98
C LEU A 110 9.87 -10.47 -8.44
N ILE A 111 8.77 -10.29 -9.19
CA ILE A 111 8.82 -9.90 -10.60
C ILE A 111 9.51 -8.54 -10.76
N THR A 112 9.16 -7.56 -9.93
CA THR A 112 9.78 -6.23 -9.94
C THR A 112 11.27 -6.32 -9.71
N THR A 113 11.72 -7.25 -8.86
CA THR A 113 13.15 -7.41 -8.62
C THR A 113 13.85 -8.10 -9.79
N VAL A 114 13.28 -9.16 -10.36
CA VAL A 114 13.80 -9.80 -11.59
C VAL A 114 13.94 -8.77 -12.71
N LEU A 115 12.92 -7.95 -12.89
CA LEU A 115 12.93 -6.87 -13.88
C LEU A 115 13.99 -5.82 -13.57
N SER A 116 14.19 -5.48 -12.29
CA SER A 116 15.22 -4.51 -11.88
C SER A 116 16.63 -5.02 -12.15
N ILE A 117 16.89 -6.31 -11.97
CA ILE A 117 18.18 -6.93 -12.31
C ILE A 117 18.43 -6.83 -13.81
N LEU A 118 17.42 -7.13 -14.63
CA LEU A 118 17.54 -7.16 -16.10
C LEU A 118 17.67 -5.76 -16.72
N ILE A 119 16.90 -4.78 -16.23
CA ILE A 119 16.88 -3.41 -16.78
C ILE A 119 18.01 -2.54 -16.23
N PHE A 120 18.27 -2.62 -14.92
CA PHE A 120 19.22 -1.71 -14.24
C PHE A 120 20.58 -2.35 -13.94
N ASN A 121 20.84 -3.59 -14.38
CA ASN A 121 22.08 -4.33 -14.10
C ASN A 121 22.44 -4.32 -12.60
N LEU A 122 21.41 -4.44 -11.75
CA LEU A 122 21.55 -4.30 -10.30
C LEU A 122 22.48 -5.43 -9.77
N GLN A 123 23.60 -5.06 -9.15
CA GLN A 123 24.47 -6.04 -8.51
C GLN A 123 23.78 -6.62 -7.27
N LEU A 124 23.33 -7.87 -7.39
CA LEU A 124 22.63 -8.58 -6.34
C LEU A 124 23.56 -8.96 -5.20
N ASN A 125 23.12 -8.66 -3.98
CA ASN A 125 23.75 -9.14 -2.77
C ASN A 125 23.27 -10.58 -2.48
N ILE A 126 24.13 -11.44 -1.92
CA ILE A 126 23.84 -12.86 -1.66
C ILE A 126 22.59 -13.06 -0.78
N TYR A 127 22.34 -12.12 0.13
CA TYR A 127 21.16 -12.08 0.99
C TYR A 127 19.85 -11.95 0.23
N PHE A 128 19.86 -11.27 -0.93
CA PHE A 128 18.68 -11.14 -1.79
C PHE A 128 18.32 -12.48 -2.45
N GLY A 129 19.33 -13.25 -2.88
CA GLY A 129 19.12 -14.59 -3.45
C GLY A 129 18.46 -15.55 -2.46
N CYS A 130 18.93 -15.58 -1.21
CA CYS A 130 18.31 -16.39 -0.15
C CYS A 130 16.85 -15.97 0.12
N ALA A 131 16.56 -14.67 0.18
CA ALA A 131 15.21 -14.18 0.36
C ALA A 131 14.30 -14.59 -0.81
N PHE A 132 14.78 -14.48 -2.04
CA PHE A 132 14.05 -14.85 -3.26
C PHE A 132 13.66 -16.34 -3.27
N ILE A 133 14.60 -17.24 -2.94
CA ILE A 133 14.35 -18.67 -2.84
C ILE A 133 13.32 -18.98 -1.75
N CYS A 134 13.44 -18.33 -0.59
CA CYS A 134 12.51 -18.53 0.53
C CYS A 134 11.07 -18.14 0.14
N VAL A 135 10.89 -17.03 -0.58
CA VAL A 135 9.56 -16.62 -1.07
C VAL A 135 9.03 -17.64 -2.07
N ILE A 136 9.83 -18.13 -3.03
CA ILE A 136 9.40 -19.15 -3.99
C ILE A 136 8.91 -20.42 -3.28
N ILE A 137 9.64 -20.88 -2.26
CA ILE A 137 9.24 -22.05 -1.46
C ILE A 137 7.92 -21.79 -0.74
N ALA A 138 7.75 -20.61 -0.15
CA ALA A 138 6.50 -20.25 0.53
C ALA A 138 5.31 -20.18 -0.45
N LEU A 139 5.52 -19.67 -1.67
CA LEU A 139 4.48 -19.63 -2.70
C LEU A 139 4.09 -21.04 -3.15
N ALA A 140 5.07 -21.93 -3.33
CA ALA A 140 4.85 -23.33 -3.71
C ALA A 140 4.08 -24.09 -2.61
N LEU A 141 4.45 -23.91 -1.34
CA LEU A 141 3.79 -24.56 -0.21
C LEU A 141 2.35 -24.08 -0.01
N TYR A 142 2.06 -22.80 -0.29
CA TYR A 142 0.71 -22.26 -0.16
C TYR A 142 -0.26 -22.74 -1.25
N HIS A 143 0.28 -23.10 -2.43
CA HIS A 143 -0.52 -23.56 -3.58
C HIS A 143 -0.57 -25.10 -3.70
N THR A 144 0.12 -25.83 -2.81
CA THR A 144 0.03 -27.30 -2.71
C THR A 144 -0.94 -27.67 -1.59
#